data_AF-A0A845LIV7-F1
#
_entry.id   AF-A0A845LIV7-F1
#
_cell.length_a   1.000
_cell.length_b   1.000
_cell.length_c   1.000
_cell.angle_alpha   90.00
_cell.angle_beta   90.00
_cell.angle_gamma   90.00
#
_symmetry.space_group_name_H-M   'P 1'
#
loop_
_entity.id
_entity.type
_entity.pdbx_description
1 polymer ?
#
loop_
_entity_poly.entity_id
_entity_poly.type
_entity_poly.pdbx_seq_one_letter_code
_entity_poly.pdbx_strand_id
1 'polypeptide(L)'
;MERTVDQKVIDIQLAPEQANAFILENDAFIRNCIRRFQNRSGASQSARQYVSDSEDHWAISLEAFHEAMQTYHYDKGSFYSFASMVIERRLIDHTRREARHLKEVPIDPYVFESNSEQEDAYPDQGMRSQVVRQLSVEPDESITLEIEAANQRFSDFGFSFFDLADSSPKAQKTKAACALAVNCILESPVLLQELKRNGQLPIKSLEKMSGVPRKIIERHRKYIIAATEIVGGDYPHLSQYMSFIKRGTSR
;
A
#
# COMPACT_ATOMS: atom_id res chain seq x y z
N MET A 1 17.11 4.72 42.17
CA MET A 1 15.75 4.14 42.27
C MET A 1 14.97 4.60 41.06
N GLU A 2 15.12 3.90 39.94
CA GLU A 2 14.32 4.16 38.74
C GLU A 2 12.90 3.69 39.05
N ARG A 3 11.95 4.64 39.16
CA ARG A 3 10.53 4.29 39.12
C ARG A 3 10.28 3.71 37.74
N THR A 4 9.78 2.48 37.68
CA THR A 4 9.31 1.86 36.45
C THR A 4 8.35 2.84 35.76
N VAL A 5 8.49 2.99 34.44
CA VAL A 5 7.69 3.93 33.64
C VAL A 5 6.19 3.78 33.92
N ASP A 6 5.76 2.54 34.14
CA ASP A 6 4.38 2.19 34.51
C ASP A 6 3.94 2.88 35.81
N GLN A 7 4.81 2.96 36.82
CA GLN A 7 4.51 3.64 38.09
C GLN A 7 4.42 5.16 37.91
N LYS A 8 5.28 5.75 37.06
CA LYS A 8 5.19 7.17 36.71
C LYS A 8 3.84 7.50 36.06
N VAL A 9 3.33 6.62 35.19
CA VAL A 9 2.03 6.83 34.53
C VAL A 9 0.87 6.77 35.54
N ILE A 10 0.91 5.85 36.50
CA ILE A 10 -0.08 5.78 37.59
C ILE A 10 -0.03 7.06 38.44
N ASP A 11 1.17 7.54 38.78
CA ASP A 11 1.34 8.80 39.52
C ASP A 11 0.74 9.99 38.73
N ILE A 12 0.91 10.01 37.40
CA ILE A 12 0.37 11.05 36.51
C ILE A 12 -1.16 10.98 36.39
N GLN A 13 -1.78 9.80 36.45
CA GLN A 13 -3.24 9.67 36.50
C GLN A 13 -3.84 10.34 37.74
N LEU A 14 -3.10 10.33 38.86
CA LEU A 14 -3.49 10.98 40.11
C LEU A 14 -3.14 12.48 40.14
N ALA A 15 -2.07 12.89 39.45
CA ALA A 15 -1.58 14.26 39.38
C ALA A 15 -1.30 14.69 37.91
N PRO A 16 -2.29 15.27 37.21
CA PRO A 16 -2.19 15.55 35.78
C PRO A 16 -1.18 16.65 35.43
N GLU A 17 -0.68 17.42 36.40
CA GLU A 17 0.29 18.50 36.19
C GLU A 17 1.60 18.02 35.55
N GLN A 18 1.96 16.76 35.74
CA GLN A 18 3.19 16.17 35.19
C GLN A 18 3.00 15.54 33.80
N ALA A 19 1.76 15.50 33.29
CA ALA A 19 1.47 14.81 32.02
C ALA A 19 2.21 15.41 30.83
N ASN A 20 2.22 16.74 30.71
CA ASN A 20 2.90 17.42 29.60
C ASN A 20 4.42 17.19 29.63
N ALA A 21 5.03 17.22 30.81
CA ALA A 21 6.46 16.95 30.96
C ALA A 21 6.81 15.51 30.56
N PHE A 22 5.96 14.54 30.94
CA PHE A 22 6.13 13.14 30.56
C PHE A 22 5.94 12.90 29.06
N ILE A 23 5.00 13.61 28.42
CA ILE A 23 4.82 13.55 26.96
C ILE A 23 6.08 14.04 26.24
N LEU A 24 6.66 15.17 26.69
CA LEU A 24 7.89 15.72 26.12
C LEU A 24 9.09 14.78 26.31
N GLU A 25 9.22 14.12 27.48
CA GLU A 25 10.25 13.10 27.73
C GLU A 25 10.13 11.92 26.75
N ASN A 26 8.91 11.61 26.31
CA ASN A 26 8.60 10.48 25.43
C ASN A 26 8.41 10.89 23.95
N ASP A 27 8.78 12.10 23.55
CA ASP A 27 8.69 12.58 22.15
C ASP A 27 9.32 11.59 21.16
N ALA A 28 10.53 11.10 21.47
CA ALA A 28 11.24 10.15 20.62
C ALA A 28 10.50 8.80 20.47
N PHE A 29 9.78 8.36 21.51
CA PHE A 29 8.96 7.15 21.45
C PHE A 29 7.77 7.35 20.51
N ILE A 30 7.08 8.49 20.62
CA ILE A 30 5.92 8.82 19.79
C ILE A 30 6.34 8.95 18.32
N ARG A 31 7.45 9.65 18.03
CA ARG A 31 8.02 9.75 16.67
C ARG A 31 8.38 8.38 16.10
N ASN A 32 8.92 7.49 16.93
CA ASN A 32 9.22 6.12 16.50
C ASN A 32 7.96 5.32 16.16
N CYS A 33 6.87 5.49 16.91
CA CYS A 33 5.58 4.86 16.60
C CYS A 33 5.04 5.33 15.25
N ILE A 34 5.05 6.64 14.99
CA ILE A 34 4.63 7.23 13.71
C ILE A 34 5.50 6.70 12.56
N ARG A 35 6.82 6.72 12.71
CA ARG A 35 7.75 6.22 11.69
C ARG A 35 7.51 4.74 11.38
N ARG A 36 7.24 3.92 12.41
CA ARG A 36 6.92 2.51 12.23
C ARG A 36 5.60 2.31 11.48
N PHE A 37 4.58 3.10 11.79
CA PHE A 37 3.32 3.10 11.07
C PHE A 37 3.52 3.47 9.60
N GLN A 38 4.19 4.59 9.30
CA GLN A 38 4.49 5.04 7.93
C GLN A 38 5.26 3.99 7.10
N ASN A 39 6.24 3.32 7.72
CA ASN A 39 7.01 2.26 7.07
C ASN A 39 6.20 0.97 6.83
N ARG A 40 5.21 0.67 7.68
CA ARG A 40 4.31 -0.49 7.53
C ARG A 40 3.24 -0.25 6.47
N SER A 41 2.70 0.95 6.41
CA SER A 41 1.60 1.32 5.50
C SER A 41 2.02 1.48 4.03
N GLY A 42 3.27 1.11 3.66
CA GLY A 42 3.75 1.19 2.27
C GLY A 42 3.95 2.62 1.72
N ALA A 43 3.73 3.63 2.55
CA ALA A 43 3.81 5.04 2.20
C ALA A 43 5.24 5.50 1.85
N SER A 44 6.27 4.68 2.11
CA SER A 44 7.68 5.06 1.95
C SER A 44 8.17 5.17 0.49
N GLN A 45 7.36 4.90 -0.53
CA GLN A 45 7.73 5.18 -1.93
C GLN A 45 6.83 6.19 -2.65
N SER A 46 5.58 6.38 -2.23
CA SER A 46 4.65 7.36 -2.83
C SER A 46 4.34 8.56 -1.93
N ALA A 47 4.54 8.49 -0.61
CA ALA A 47 4.22 9.56 0.34
C ALA A 47 5.42 10.41 0.76
N ARG A 48 6.30 10.74 -0.20
CA ARG A 48 7.22 11.89 -0.02
C ARG A 48 6.56 13.22 -0.39
N GLN A 49 5.25 13.23 -0.65
CA GLN A 49 4.56 14.36 -1.24
C GLN A 49 3.58 15.11 -0.32
N TYR A 50 3.44 14.76 0.96
CA TYR A 50 2.58 15.50 1.87
C TYR A 50 3.30 15.82 3.18
N VAL A 51 3.68 17.08 3.35
CA VAL A 51 4.17 17.62 4.62
C VAL A 51 3.01 17.69 5.65
N SER A 52 1.76 17.83 5.17
CA SER A 52 0.53 17.84 5.99
C SER A 52 0.34 16.56 6.79
N ASP A 53 0.45 15.39 6.14
CA ASP A 53 0.28 14.09 6.79
C ASP A 53 1.23 13.89 7.99
N SER A 54 2.42 14.50 7.97
CA SER A 54 3.37 14.37 9.08
C SER A 54 2.94 15.18 10.31
N GLU A 55 2.30 16.33 10.13
CA GLU A 55 1.80 17.16 11.22
C GLU A 55 0.52 16.56 11.81
N ASP A 56 -0.36 16.04 10.96
CA ASP A 56 -1.61 15.38 11.37
C ASP A 56 -1.33 14.10 12.17
N HIS A 57 -0.43 13.23 11.68
CA HIS A 57 -0.02 12.04 12.43
C HIS A 57 0.61 12.37 13.79
N TRP A 58 1.31 13.50 13.90
CA TRP A 58 1.90 13.93 15.16
C TRP A 58 0.81 14.33 16.17
N ALA A 59 -0.15 15.17 15.77
CA ALA A 59 -1.25 15.59 16.62
C ALA A 59 -2.10 14.39 17.11
N ILE A 60 -2.46 13.48 16.20
CA ILE A 60 -3.23 12.27 16.51
C ILE A 60 -2.46 11.37 17.49
N SER A 61 -1.15 11.22 17.29
CA SER A 61 -0.33 10.37 18.15
C SER A 61 -0.14 10.97 19.54
N LEU A 62 -0.06 12.30 19.66
CA LEU A 62 -0.02 12.99 20.95
C LEU A 62 -1.31 12.78 21.74
N GLU A 63 -2.46 12.97 21.09
CA GLU A 63 -3.77 12.74 21.70
C GLU A 63 -3.92 11.28 22.15
N ALA A 64 -3.55 10.33 21.27
CA ALA A 64 -3.59 8.91 21.55
C ALA A 64 -2.67 8.50 22.71
N PHE A 65 -1.48 9.10 22.81
CA PHE A 65 -0.54 8.84 23.90
C PHE A 65 -1.08 9.38 25.23
N HIS A 66 -1.67 10.58 25.22
CA HIS A 66 -2.32 11.15 26.40
C HIS A 66 -3.52 10.28 26.86
N GLU A 67 -4.36 9.82 25.94
CA GLU A 67 -5.44 8.87 26.24
C GLU A 67 -4.89 7.57 26.84
N ALA A 68 -3.79 7.05 26.29
CA ALA A 68 -3.15 5.85 26.83
C ALA A 68 -2.67 6.09 28.28
N MET A 69 -2.14 7.27 28.60
CA MET A 69 -1.75 7.60 29.97
C MET A 69 -2.95 7.59 30.93
N GLN A 70 -4.10 8.11 30.50
CA GLN A 70 -5.31 8.17 31.33
C GLN A 70 -5.99 6.81 31.54
N THR A 71 -5.90 5.92 30.55
CA THR A 71 -6.64 4.64 30.52
C THR A 71 -5.77 3.42 30.83
N TYR A 72 -4.47 3.63 31.06
CA TYR A 72 -3.54 2.56 31.36
C TYR A 72 -3.86 1.87 32.70
N HIS A 73 -3.72 0.54 32.71
CA HIS A 73 -3.81 -0.28 33.91
C HIS A 73 -2.56 -1.14 34.03
N TYR A 74 -1.95 -1.13 35.21
CA TYR A 74 -0.71 -1.87 35.51
C TYR A 74 -0.83 -3.38 35.23
N ASP A 75 -1.98 -3.97 35.55
CA ASP A 75 -2.22 -5.41 35.41
C ASP A 75 -2.30 -5.90 33.95
N LYS A 76 -2.39 -4.98 32.98
CA LYS A 76 -2.57 -5.30 31.54
C LYS A 76 -1.27 -5.32 30.74
N GLY A 77 -0.12 -5.19 31.41
CA GLY A 77 1.22 -5.23 30.78
C GLY A 77 1.88 -3.86 30.71
N SER A 78 3.01 -3.74 30.00
CA SER A 78 3.80 -2.50 29.99
C SER A 78 3.08 -1.32 29.32
N PHE A 79 3.25 -0.12 29.88
CA PHE A 79 2.68 1.11 29.35
C PHE A 79 3.10 1.36 27.90
N TYR A 80 4.38 1.21 27.56
CA TYR A 80 4.84 1.47 26.19
C TYR A 80 4.21 0.54 25.16
N SER A 81 3.98 -0.73 25.51
CA SER A 81 3.31 -1.66 24.60
C SER A 81 1.85 -1.26 24.39
N PHE A 82 1.18 -0.84 25.47
CA PHE A 82 -0.20 -0.32 25.41
C PHE A 82 -0.29 0.98 24.62
N ALA A 83 0.55 1.97 24.93
CA ALA A 83 0.58 3.26 24.25
C ALA A 83 0.90 3.12 22.76
N SER A 84 1.85 2.25 22.39
CA SER A 84 2.13 1.95 20.97
C SER A 84 0.91 1.39 20.25
N MET A 85 0.13 0.53 20.90
CA MET A 85 -1.09 -0.05 20.32
C MET A 85 -2.19 1.00 20.15
N VAL A 86 -2.38 1.87 21.15
CA VAL A 86 -3.38 2.96 21.10
C VAL A 86 -3.04 3.95 19.99
N ILE A 87 -1.78 4.38 19.89
CA ILE A 87 -1.30 5.25 18.81
C ILE A 87 -1.54 4.59 17.45
N GLU A 88 -1.12 3.34 17.26
CA GLU A 88 -1.29 2.63 15.98
C GLU A 88 -2.78 2.52 15.59
N ARG A 89 -3.66 2.20 16.54
CA ARG A 89 -5.11 2.14 16.30
C ARG A 89 -5.70 3.49 15.90
N ARG A 90 -5.31 4.58 16.57
CA ARG A 90 -5.80 5.94 16.30
C ARG A 90 -5.36 6.42 14.91
N LEU A 91 -4.11 6.13 14.53
CA LEU A 91 -3.61 6.40 13.18
C LEU A 91 -4.37 5.60 12.12
N ILE A 92 -4.61 4.31 12.33
CA ILE A 92 -5.40 3.46 11.40
C ILE A 92 -6.83 3.99 11.27
N ASP A 93 -7.48 4.32 12.38
CA ASP A 93 -8.85 4.83 12.38
C ASP A 93 -8.94 6.18 11.65
N HIS A 94 -7.94 7.05 11.82
CA HIS A 94 -7.86 8.33 11.09
C HIS A 94 -7.74 8.09 9.59
N THR A 95 -6.74 7.31 9.14
CA THR A 95 -6.56 6.99 7.72
C THR A 95 -7.82 6.35 7.11
N ARG A 96 -8.52 5.51 7.86
CA ARG A 96 -9.81 4.93 7.44
C ARG A 96 -10.93 5.96 7.32
N ARG A 97 -10.98 6.96 8.21
CA ARG A 97 -11.96 8.05 8.16
C ARG A 97 -11.69 8.98 7.00
N GLU A 98 -10.44 9.36 6.77
CA GLU A 98 -10.04 10.16 5.60
C GLU A 98 -10.39 9.44 4.30
N ALA A 99 -10.09 8.15 4.19
CA ALA A 99 -10.47 7.33 3.03
C ALA A 99 -12.00 7.23 2.80
N ARG A 100 -12.81 7.43 3.85
CA ARG A 100 -14.29 7.48 3.75
C ARG A 100 -14.80 8.87 3.39
N HIS A 101 -14.20 9.93 3.95
CA HIS A 101 -14.53 11.30 3.57
C HIS A 101 -14.11 11.62 2.13
N LEU A 102 -13.04 11.01 1.62
CA LEU A 102 -12.71 11.04 0.19
C LEU A 102 -13.74 10.32 -0.70
N LYS A 103 -14.56 9.41 -0.15
CA LYS A 103 -15.66 8.75 -0.89
C LYS A 103 -16.97 9.54 -0.86
N GLU A 104 -17.11 10.49 0.05
CA GLU A 104 -18.30 11.34 0.17
C GLU A 104 -17.93 12.75 -0.28
N VAL A 105 -17.97 12.97 -1.60
CA VAL A 105 -17.82 14.30 -2.19
C VAL A 105 -18.93 15.20 -1.62
N PRO A 106 -18.62 16.35 -1.00
CA PRO A 106 -19.61 17.37 -0.74
C PRO A 106 -20.13 17.86 -2.09
N ILE A 107 -21.40 17.62 -2.39
CA ILE A 107 -22.05 18.19 -3.56
C ILE A 107 -22.09 19.70 -3.34
N ASP A 108 -21.39 20.43 -4.20
CA ASP A 108 -21.46 21.89 -4.26
C ASP A 108 -22.91 22.31 -4.59
N PRO A 109 -23.61 23.07 -3.72
CA PRO A 109 -24.99 23.47 -3.94
C PRO A 109 -25.21 24.33 -5.19
N TYR A 110 -24.16 24.78 -5.87
CA TYR A 110 -24.26 25.60 -7.07
C TYR A 110 -24.45 24.83 -8.38
N VAL A 111 -24.48 23.49 -8.38
CA VAL A 111 -24.63 22.69 -9.63
C VAL A 111 -26.11 22.49 -10.03
N PHE A 112 -27.07 22.99 -9.24
CA PHE A 112 -28.50 22.87 -9.55
C PHE A 112 -29.20 24.21 -9.68
N GLU A 113 -28.73 25.09 -10.57
CA GLU A 113 -29.58 26.15 -11.10
C GLU A 113 -29.25 26.52 -12.55
N SER A 114 -30.24 26.27 -13.40
CA SER A 114 -30.50 26.86 -14.71
C SER A 114 -29.58 26.52 -15.88
N ASN A 115 -30.00 25.51 -16.66
CA ASN A 115 -29.76 25.48 -18.10
C ASN A 115 -31.00 26.06 -18.80
N SER A 116 -30.93 27.32 -19.20
CA SER A 116 -31.73 27.83 -20.31
C SER A 116 -30.98 28.98 -21.02
N GLU A 117 -30.53 28.64 -22.23
CA GLU A 117 -30.42 29.47 -23.44
C GLU A 117 -29.14 30.29 -23.75
N GLN A 118 -28.64 29.99 -24.96
CA GLN A 118 -27.95 30.85 -25.96
C GLN A 118 -26.47 31.22 -25.71
N GLU A 119 -25.53 30.66 -26.50
CA GLU A 119 -25.02 31.11 -27.82
C GLU A 119 -23.86 32.12 -27.67
N ASP A 120 -22.62 31.69 -27.92
CA ASP A 120 -21.76 32.21 -29.01
C ASP A 120 -20.24 31.97 -28.84
N ALA A 121 -19.62 31.64 -29.97
CA ALA A 121 -18.23 31.90 -30.40
C ALA A 121 -17.04 31.16 -29.72
N TYR A 122 -16.51 30.16 -30.43
CA TYR A 122 -15.06 29.84 -30.47
C TYR A 122 -14.33 30.90 -31.33
N PRO A 123 -13.06 31.27 -31.04
CA PRO A 123 -11.88 30.42 -31.27
C PRO A 123 -10.79 30.56 -30.17
N ASP A 124 -10.06 29.53 -29.78
CA ASP A 124 -8.84 29.12 -30.47
C ASP A 124 -8.33 27.82 -29.83
N GLN A 125 -7.95 26.89 -30.69
CA GLN A 125 -7.56 25.53 -30.39
C GLN A 125 -6.05 25.43 -30.51
N GLY A 126 -5.37 25.12 -29.39
CA GLY A 126 -4.03 24.51 -29.47
C GLY A 126 -2.97 25.12 -28.58
N MET A 127 -3.01 24.84 -27.27
CA MET A 127 -1.78 24.65 -26.45
C MET A 127 -2.01 24.34 -24.97
N ARG A 128 -3.25 24.13 -24.51
CA ARG A 128 -3.53 23.87 -23.07
C ARG A 128 -4.07 22.48 -22.73
N SER A 129 -4.20 21.59 -23.70
CA SER A 129 -4.73 20.23 -23.49
C SER A 129 -3.66 19.17 -23.14
N GLN A 130 -2.38 19.53 -23.03
CA GLN A 130 -1.31 18.57 -22.70
C GLN A 130 -0.78 18.63 -21.26
N VAL A 131 -1.15 19.63 -20.46
CA VAL A 131 -0.58 19.80 -19.10
C VAL A 131 -1.62 19.63 -17.98
N VAL A 132 -2.92 19.62 -18.30
CA VAL A 132 -3.99 19.53 -17.28
C VAL A 132 -4.56 18.11 -17.13
N ARG A 133 -4.09 17.11 -17.90
CA ARG A 133 -4.47 15.70 -17.73
C ARG A 133 -3.59 14.94 -16.71
N GLN A 134 -2.61 15.61 -16.09
CA GLN A 134 -1.64 14.96 -15.18
C GLN A 134 -1.83 15.30 -13.70
N LEU A 135 -2.87 16.04 -13.31
CA LEU A 135 -3.04 16.48 -11.91
C LEU A 135 -4.44 16.25 -11.32
N SER A 136 -5.30 15.49 -12.00
CA SER A 136 -6.52 14.94 -11.42
C SER A 136 -6.21 13.54 -10.93
N VAL A 137 -5.68 13.41 -9.72
CA VAL A 137 -5.65 12.12 -9.01
C VAL A 137 -7.07 11.86 -8.54
N GLU A 138 -7.90 11.36 -9.46
CA GLU A 138 -9.00 10.50 -9.04
C GLU A 138 -8.36 9.29 -8.33
N PRO A 139 -8.94 8.77 -7.23
CA PRO A 139 -8.57 7.44 -6.79
C PRO A 139 -8.91 6.52 -7.96
N ASP A 140 -7.90 6.04 -8.66
CA ASP A 140 -8.01 5.37 -9.96
C ASP A 140 -8.91 4.13 -9.81
N GLU A 141 -10.24 4.28 -9.91
CA GLU A 141 -11.18 3.17 -9.77
C GLU A 141 -10.80 2.03 -10.72
N SER A 142 -10.19 2.40 -11.85
CA SER A 142 -9.59 1.48 -12.82
C SER A 142 -8.56 0.52 -12.21
N ILE A 143 -7.65 0.98 -11.34
CA ILE A 143 -6.63 0.09 -10.74
C ILE A 143 -7.25 -0.85 -9.72
N THR A 144 -8.28 -0.38 -9.00
CA THR A 144 -8.99 -1.20 -8.02
C THR A 144 -9.76 -2.31 -8.74
N LEU A 145 -10.45 -1.98 -9.83
CA LEU A 145 -11.14 -2.94 -10.68
C LEU A 145 -10.16 -3.93 -11.34
N GLU A 146 -8.98 -3.47 -11.76
CA GLU A 146 -7.92 -4.36 -12.27
C GLU A 146 -7.42 -5.34 -11.21
N ILE A 147 -7.19 -4.87 -9.97
CA ILE A 147 -6.77 -5.74 -8.85
C ILE A 147 -7.85 -6.77 -8.54
N GLU A 148 -9.12 -6.38 -8.55
CA GLU A 148 -10.25 -7.29 -8.35
C GLU A 148 -10.33 -8.33 -9.47
N ALA A 149 -10.21 -7.91 -10.74
CA ALA A 149 -10.20 -8.80 -11.89
C ALA A 149 -8.98 -9.75 -11.89
N ALA A 150 -7.81 -9.29 -11.46
CA ALA A 150 -6.62 -10.13 -11.29
C ALA A 150 -6.80 -11.12 -10.13
N ASN A 151 -7.40 -10.70 -9.01
CA ASN A 151 -7.73 -11.58 -7.89
C ASN A 151 -8.68 -12.72 -8.27
N GLN A 152 -9.67 -12.44 -9.13
CA GLN A 152 -10.54 -13.50 -9.67
C GLN A 152 -9.72 -14.56 -10.40
N ARG A 153 -8.74 -14.17 -11.22
CA ARG A 153 -7.82 -15.11 -11.88
C ARG A 153 -6.92 -15.84 -10.89
N PHE A 154 -6.39 -15.16 -9.87
CA PHE A 154 -5.51 -15.78 -8.88
C PHE A 154 -6.22 -16.77 -7.97
N SER A 155 -7.54 -16.62 -7.80
CA SER A 155 -8.35 -17.55 -7.01
C SER A 155 -8.28 -18.98 -7.55
N ASP A 156 -8.20 -19.16 -8.88
CA ASP A 156 -8.00 -20.46 -9.54
C ASP A 156 -6.68 -21.14 -9.14
N PHE A 157 -5.68 -20.35 -8.73
CA PHE A 157 -4.37 -20.80 -8.28
C PHE A 157 -4.23 -20.83 -6.74
N GLY A 158 -5.28 -20.45 -6.01
CA GLY A 158 -5.33 -20.50 -4.54
C GLY A 158 -4.50 -19.44 -3.82
N PHE A 159 -4.32 -18.26 -4.42
CA PHE A 159 -3.66 -17.13 -3.75
C PHE A 159 -4.32 -15.79 -4.10
N SER A 160 -4.05 -14.77 -3.29
CA SER A 160 -4.54 -13.40 -3.51
C SER A 160 -3.44 -12.46 -3.98
N PHE A 161 -3.81 -11.31 -4.55
CA PHE A 161 -2.90 -10.22 -4.91
C PHE A 161 -2.08 -9.76 -3.69
N PHE A 162 -2.67 -9.76 -2.49
CA PHE A 162 -1.98 -9.37 -1.26
C PHE A 162 -0.86 -10.35 -0.87
N ASP A 163 -0.96 -11.63 -1.25
CA ASP A 163 0.08 -12.63 -1.03
C ASP A 163 1.34 -12.39 -1.90
N LEU A 164 1.23 -11.51 -2.91
CA LEU A 164 2.36 -11.15 -3.76
C LEU A 164 3.40 -10.32 -3.00
N ALA A 165 2.99 -9.57 -1.97
CA ALA A 165 3.92 -8.78 -1.16
C ALA A 165 5.01 -9.67 -0.50
N ASP A 166 4.61 -10.84 0.00
CA ASP A 166 5.52 -11.77 0.67
C ASP A 166 6.35 -12.62 -0.29
N SER A 167 5.76 -12.95 -1.44
CA SER A 167 6.39 -13.79 -2.47
C SER A 167 7.20 -13.01 -3.50
N SER A 168 7.22 -11.67 -3.42
CA SER A 168 7.96 -10.83 -4.36
C SER A 168 9.47 -10.89 -4.15
N PRO A 169 10.27 -11.09 -5.22
CA PRO A 169 11.72 -11.07 -5.14
C PRO A 169 12.23 -9.66 -4.80
N LYS A 170 12.97 -9.52 -3.70
CA LYS A 170 13.53 -8.23 -3.24
C LYS A 170 14.85 -7.88 -3.95
N ALA A 171 15.70 -8.87 -4.19
CA ALA A 171 17.01 -8.69 -4.83
C ALA A 171 16.90 -8.59 -6.35
N GLN A 172 17.67 -7.68 -6.96
CA GLN A 172 17.66 -7.42 -8.41
C GLN A 172 17.99 -8.67 -9.24
N LYS A 173 18.98 -9.46 -8.82
CA LYS A 173 19.34 -10.73 -9.48
C LYS A 173 18.16 -11.72 -9.52
N THR A 174 17.39 -11.78 -8.44
CA THR A 174 16.23 -12.68 -8.33
C THR A 174 15.04 -12.14 -9.13
N LYS A 175 14.85 -10.82 -9.18
CA LYS A 175 13.86 -10.17 -10.07
C LYS A 175 14.13 -10.50 -11.54
N ALA A 176 15.39 -10.40 -11.98
CA ALA A 176 15.79 -10.75 -13.34
C ALA A 176 15.54 -12.24 -13.65
N ALA A 177 15.88 -13.14 -12.73
CA ALA A 177 15.60 -14.56 -12.88
C ALA A 177 14.09 -14.86 -12.99
N CYS A 178 13.26 -14.19 -12.17
CA CYS A 178 11.80 -14.36 -12.26
C CYS A 178 11.26 -13.79 -13.58
N ALA A 179 11.77 -12.65 -14.05
CA ALA A 179 11.39 -12.09 -15.34
C ALA A 179 11.71 -13.05 -16.51
N LEU A 180 12.88 -13.70 -16.49
CA LEU A 180 13.23 -14.74 -17.49
C LEU A 180 12.24 -15.90 -17.47
N ALA A 181 11.85 -16.37 -16.27
CA ALA A 181 10.85 -17.42 -16.14
C ALA A 181 9.48 -16.99 -16.69
N VAL A 182 9.02 -15.77 -16.37
CA VAL A 182 7.75 -15.22 -16.86
C VAL A 182 7.74 -15.10 -18.37
N ASN A 183 8.80 -14.52 -18.96
CA ASN A 183 8.92 -14.38 -20.41
C ASN A 183 8.94 -15.75 -21.10
N CYS A 184 9.65 -16.73 -20.55
CA CYS A 184 9.67 -18.09 -21.08
C CYS A 184 8.27 -18.74 -21.11
N ILE A 185 7.42 -18.47 -20.10
CA ILE A 185 6.04 -18.95 -20.08
C ILE A 185 5.19 -18.21 -21.14
N LEU A 186 5.36 -16.90 -21.30
CA LEU A 186 4.62 -16.10 -22.27
C LEU A 186 5.00 -16.44 -23.72
N GLU A 187 6.27 -16.75 -23.98
CA GLU A 187 6.77 -17.16 -25.29
C GLU A 187 6.41 -18.61 -25.65
N SER A 188 6.15 -19.46 -24.65
CA SER A 188 5.83 -20.88 -24.85
C SER A 188 4.34 -21.17 -24.62
N PRO A 189 3.52 -21.31 -25.68
CA PRO A 189 2.10 -21.61 -25.53
C PRO A 189 1.83 -22.94 -24.81
N VAL A 190 2.79 -23.88 -24.89
CA VAL A 190 2.72 -25.17 -24.19
C VAL A 190 2.78 -24.99 -22.68
N LEU A 191 3.73 -24.19 -22.18
CA LEU A 191 3.87 -23.92 -20.74
C LEU A 191 2.67 -23.13 -20.20
N LEU A 192 2.16 -22.18 -20.98
CA LEU A 192 1.00 -21.38 -20.61
C LEU A 192 -0.26 -22.26 -20.51
N GLN A 193 -0.46 -23.18 -21.46
CA GLN A 193 -1.57 -24.13 -21.41
C GLN A 193 -1.45 -25.11 -20.24
N GLU A 194 -0.24 -25.62 -19.96
CA GLU A 194 0.00 -26.48 -18.77
C GLU A 194 -0.31 -25.75 -17.47
N LEU A 195 0.11 -24.48 -17.35
CA LEU A 195 -0.17 -23.64 -16.19
C LEU A 195 -1.68 -23.47 -15.99
N LYS A 196 -2.43 -23.13 -17.04
CA LYS A 196 -3.88 -22.93 -16.99
C LYS A 196 -4.66 -24.22 -16.74
N ARG A 197 -4.22 -25.34 -17.31
CA ARG A 197 -4.92 -26.63 -17.16
C ARG A 197 -4.72 -27.24 -15.78
N ASN A 198 -3.49 -27.19 -15.26
CA ASN A 198 -3.15 -27.87 -14.02
C ASN A 198 -3.27 -26.96 -12.79
N GLY A 199 -3.45 -25.65 -12.98
CA GLY A 199 -3.45 -24.64 -11.90
C GLY A 199 -2.11 -24.56 -11.17
N GLN A 200 -1.03 -25.10 -11.76
CA GLN A 200 0.27 -25.23 -11.13
C GLN A 200 1.39 -24.96 -12.14
N LEU A 201 2.44 -24.28 -11.68
CA LEU A 201 3.63 -24.02 -12.46
C LEU A 201 4.32 -25.33 -12.87
N PRO A 202 4.57 -25.57 -14.17
CA PRO A 202 5.34 -26.73 -14.64
C PRO A 202 6.85 -26.53 -14.36
N ILE A 203 7.25 -26.64 -13.08
CA ILE A 203 8.60 -26.30 -12.60
C ILE A 203 9.70 -27.03 -13.38
N LYS A 204 9.51 -28.32 -13.68
CA LYS A 204 10.51 -29.13 -14.40
C LYS A 204 10.72 -28.67 -15.84
N SER A 205 9.62 -28.35 -16.54
CA SER A 205 9.67 -27.88 -17.93
C SER A 205 10.22 -26.45 -17.98
N LEU A 206 9.81 -25.61 -17.02
CA LEU A 206 10.25 -24.23 -16.90
C LEU A 206 11.73 -24.10 -16.55
N GLU A 207 12.27 -24.92 -15.64
CA GLU A 207 13.70 -24.92 -15.32
C GLU A 207 14.55 -25.25 -16.56
N LYS A 208 14.14 -26.26 -17.34
CA LYS A 208 14.86 -26.67 -18.55
C LYS A 208 14.84 -25.59 -19.64
N MET A 209 13.73 -24.88 -19.79
CA MET A 209 13.58 -23.87 -20.85
C MET A 209 14.12 -22.49 -20.45
N SER A 210 13.93 -22.06 -19.21
CA SER A 210 14.35 -20.74 -18.74
C SER A 210 15.77 -20.69 -18.19
N GLY A 211 16.37 -21.85 -17.85
CA GLY A 211 17.67 -21.92 -17.19
C GLY A 211 17.68 -21.37 -15.75
N VAL A 212 16.50 -21.07 -15.19
CA VAL A 212 16.36 -20.54 -13.83
C VAL A 212 16.42 -21.69 -12.82
N PRO A 213 17.25 -21.58 -11.77
CA PRO A 213 17.34 -22.63 -10.75
C PRO A 213 15.98 -22.95 -10.11
N ARG A 214 15.65 -24.24 -10.00
CA ARG A 214 14.41 -24.72 -9.37
C ARG A 214 14.06 -24.06 -8.03
N LYS A 215 15.05 -23.84 -7.18
CA LYS A 215 14.89 -23.22 -5.85
C LYS A 215 14.31 -21.80 -5.93
N ILE A 216 14.63 -21.05 -6.99
CA ILE A 216 14.11 -19.69 -7.21
C ILE A 216 12.65 -19.76 -7.69
N ILE A 217 12.36 -20.66 -8.65
CA ILE A 217 11.02 -20.87 -9.18
C ILE A 217 10.05 -21.29 -8.08
N GLU A 218 10.43 -22.28 -7.26
CA GLU A 218 9.59 -22.77 -6.17
C GLU A 218 9.32 -21.71 -5.10
N ARG A 219 10.34 -20.91 -4.74
CA ARG A 219 10.22 -19.86 -3.73
C ARG A 219 9.33 -18.70 -4.20
N HIS A 220 9.39 -18.35 -5.48
CA HIS A 220 8.67 -17.22 -6.07
C HIS A 220 7.51 -17.65 -6.98
N ARG A 221 6.96 -18.85 -6.76
CA ARG A 221 5.93 -19.43 -7.64
C ARG A 221 4.69 -18.55 -7.79
N LYS A 222 4.16 -17.99 -6.69
CA LYS A 222 2.97 -17.12 -6.70
C LYS A 222 3.24 -15.86 -7.53
N TYR A 223 4.42 -15.28 -7.34
CA TYR A 223 4.86 -14.11 -8.08
C TYR A 223 5.02 -14.38 -9.58
N ILE A 224 5.61 -15.51 -9.96
CA ILE A 224 5.76 -15.88 -11.38
C ILE A 224 4.38 -16.06 -12.04
N ILE A 225 3.44 -16.77 -11.38
CA ILE A 225 2.07 -16.95 -11.90
C ILE A 225 1.38 -15.60 -12.07
N ALA A 226 1.39 -14.77 -11.02
CA ALA A 226 0.74 -13.47 -11.06
C ALA A 226 1.32 -12.57 -12.15
N ALA A 227 2.65 -12.58 -12.30
CA ALA A 227 3.30 -11.81 -13.34
C ALA A 227 2.96 -12.30 -14.75
N THR A 228 2.85 -13.61 -14.96
CA THR A 228 2.40 -14.18 -16.23
C THR A 228 0.96 -13.76 -16.54
N GLU A 229 0.04 -13.83 -15.58
CA GLU A 229 -1.37 -13.46 -15.79
C GLU A 229 -1.54 -11.93 -15.97
N ILE A 230 -0.81 -11.09 -15.23
CA ILE A 230 -0.87 -9.63 -15.37
C ILE A 230 -0.27 -9.17 -16.70
N VAL A 231 0.87 -9.73 -17.12
CA VAL A 231 1.54 -9.32 -18.35
C VAL A 231 0.87 -9.91 -19.60
N GLY A 232 0.30 -11.12 -19.48
CA GLY A 232 -0.44 -11.78 -20.56
C GLY A 232 -1.91 -11.38 -20.67
N GLY A 233 -2.46 -10.71 -19.65
CA GLY A 233 -3.83 -10.21 -19.62
C GLY A 233 -3.97 -8.74 -19.98
N ASP A 234 -5.21 -8.23 -19.92
CA ASP A 234 -5.54 -6.84 -20.20
C ASP A 234 -5.58 -6.03 -18.90
N TYR A 235 -4.39 -5.76 -18.36
CA TYR A 235 -4.21 -4.99 -17.12
C TYR A 235 -3.26 -3.81 -17.37
N PRO A 236 -3.72 -2.75 -18.07
CA PRO A 236 -2.87 -1.64 -18.46
C PRO A 236 -2.22 -0.93 -17.27
N HIS A 237 -2.91 -0.78 -16.14
CA HIS A 237 -2.36 -0.13 -14.95
C HIS A 237 -1.39 -1.06 -14.21
N LEU A 238 -1.77 -2.31 -13.93
CA LEU A 238 -0.89 -3.28 -13.23
C LEU A 238 0.34 -3.67 -14.06
N SER A 239 0.23 -3.72 -15.38
CA SER A 239 1.37 -4.04 -16.25
C SER A 239 2.48 -2.97 -16.21
N GLN A 240 2.15 -1.72 -15.87
CA GLN A 240 3.16 -0.65 -15.67
C GLN A 240 4.01 -0.90 -14.42
N TYR A 241 3.40 -1.39 -13.34
CA TYR A 241 4.12 -1.79 -12.12
C TYR A 241 5.04 -2.98 -12.36
N MET A 242 4.75 -3.79 -13.38
CA MET A 242 5.58 -4.92 -13.83
C MET A 242 6.53 -4.59 -14.99
N SER A 243 6.76 -3.31 -15.28
CA SER A 243 7.64 -2.86 -16.38
C SER A 243 9.07 -3.40 -16.34
N PHE A 244 9.59 -3.82 -15.17
CA PHE A 244 10.90 -4.48 -15.06
C PHE A 244 10.93 -5.87 -15.72
N ILE A 245 9.77 -6.52 -15.92
CA ILE A 245 9.64 -7.79 -16.66
C ILE A 245 9.74 -7.51 -18.17
N LYS A 246 9.08 -6.44 -18.64
CA LYS A 246 9.14 -5.94 -20.02
C LYS A 246 10.51 -5.39 -20.43
N ARG A 247 11.41 -5.05 -19.49
CA ARG A 247 12.80 -4.64 -19.84
C ARG A 247 13.73 -5.79 -20.17
N GLY A 248 13.31 -7.05 -19.96
CA GLY A 248 14.07 -8.23 -20.39
C GLY A 248 14.00 -8.49 -21.90
N THR A 249 13.11 -7.80 -22.63
CA THR A 249 12.91 -7.95 -24.08
C THR A 249 13.69 -6.95 -24.95
N SER A 250 14.43 -6.00 -24.37
CA SER A 250 15.39 -5.22 -25.16
C SER A 250 16.70 -6.00 -25.30
N ARG A 251 16.71 -6.91 -26.27
CA ARG A 251 17.92 -7.19 -27.03
C ARG A 251 18.25 -5.99 -27.92
#